data_AF-A0A7V5TQ21-F1
#
_entry.id   AF-A0A7V5TQ21-F1
#
_cell.length_a   1.000
_cell.length_b   1.000
_cell.length_c   1.000
_cell.angle_alpha   90.00
_cell.angle_beta   90.00
_cell.angle_gamma   90.00
#
_symmetry.space_group_name_H-M   'P 1'
#
loop_
_entity.id
_entity.type
_entity.pdbx_description
1 polymer ?
#
loop_
_entity_poly.entity_id
_entity_poly.type
_entity_poly.pdbx_seq_one_letter_code
_entity_poly.pdbx_strand_id
1 'polypeptide(L)'
;MIYLPGEAPESAADLGKKALSKILDQPPEYDDRLLEKVLSEVAPEGVKTFPDDFLEGCGQDEMLEISLPGTPLEMDSNSQTTVTSQKRHFRYEAKYPSEAKYIIYAHKIGQTAIRVPKDNRILFKAVVSYEKYCEDIRHQCFLRLLEYTNDEELSELLTKEAEKKLYLRAKSNKR
;
A
#
# COMPACT_ATOMS: atom_id res chain seq x y z
N MET A 1 -36.77 -21.69 33.87
CA MET A 1 -35.37 -21.27 33.65
C MET A 1 -35.27 -19.81 34.04
N ILE A 2 -34.44 -19.49 35.03
CA ILE A 2 -34.26 -18.14 35.57
C ILE A 2 -32.99 -17.60 34.93
N TYR A 3 -33.09 -16.48 34.20
CA TYR A 3 -31.92 -15.81 33.61
C TYR A 3 -31.30 -14.84 34.64
N LEU A 4 -29.97 -14.86 34.74
CA LEU A 4 -29.20 -13.90 35.54
C LEU A 4 -29.11 -12.54 34.82
N PRO A 5 -29.06 -11.42 35.56
CA PRO A 5 -29.02 -10.08 34.97
C PRO A 5 -27.61 -9.79 34.45
N GLY A 6 -27.42 -9.79 33.13
CA GLY A 6 -26.16 -9.37 32.51
C GLY A 6 -25.94 -9.77 31.07
N GLU A 7 -26.55 -10.86 30.60
CA GLU A 7 -26.38 -11.31 29.22
C GLU A 7 -27.76 -11.46 28.58
N ALA A 8 -28.21 -10.39 27.92
CA ALA A 8 -29.28 -10.51 26.95
C ALA A 8 -28.79 -11.46 25.84
N PRO A 9 -29.55 -12.49 25.45
CA PRO A 9 -29.17 -13.29 24.29
C PRO A 9 -29.10 -12.38 23.07
N GLU A 10 -27.96 -12.41 22.36
CA GLU A 10 -27.79 -11.67 21.11
C GLU A 10 -29.01 -11.96 20.21
N SER A 11 -29.70 -10.90 19.79
CA SER A 11 -30.88 -11.02 18.93
C SER A 11 -30.48 -11.76 17.65
N ALA A 12 -31.33 -12.65 17.16
CA ALA A 12 -31.12 -13.31 15.87
C ALA A 12 -30.85 -12.31 14.73
N ALA A 13 -31.30 -11.06 14.86
CA ALA A 13 -31.02 -9.97 13.95
C ALA A 13 -29.56 -9.47 14.01
N ASP A 14 -28.91 -9.49 15.18
CA ASP A 14 -27.51 -9.08 15.34
C ASP A 14 -26.54 -10.17 14.88
N LEU A 15 -26.89 -11.44 15.12
CA LEU A 15 -26.20 -12.59 14.53
C LEU A 15 -26.33 -12.58 12.99
N GLY A 16 -27.51 -12.25 12.46
CA GLY A 16 -27.75 -12.12 11.02
C GLY A 16 -26.92 -11.01 10.38
N LYS A 17 -26.84 -9.83 11.00
CA LYS A 17 -25.99 -8.72 10.51
C LYS A 17 -24.50 -9.05 10.54
N LYS A 18 -24.04 -9.72 11.59
CA LYS A 18 -22.63 -10.14 11.77
C LYS A 18 -22.23 -11.28 10.84
N ALA A 19 -23.18 -12.16 10.51
CA ALA A 19 -23.00 -13.21 9.50
C ALA A 19 -23.00 -12.63 8.08
N LEU A 20 -23.92 -11.71 7.77
CA LEU A 20 -23.97 -11.02 6.48
C LEU A 20 -22.71 -10.17 6.26
N SER A 21 -22.22 -9.42 7.27
CA SER A 21 -20.95 -8.69 7.14
C SER A 21 -19.77 -9.63 6.91
N LYS A 22 -19.77 -10.82 7.52
CA LYS A 22 -18.74 -11.85 7.26
C LYS A 22 -18.80 -12.46 5.87
N ILE A 23 -20.00 -12.58 5.29
CA ILE A 23 -20.21 -13.13 3.93
C ILE A 23 -19.90 -12.06 2.88
N LEU A 24 -20.22 -10.79 3.15
CA LEU A 24 -19.89 -9.66 2.28
C LEU A 24 -18.38 -9.28 2.32
N ASP A 25 -17.68 -9.54 3.43
CA ASP A 25 -16.23 -9.28 3.56
C ASP A 25 -15.34 -10.42 3.06
N GLN A 26 -15.89 -11.58 2.68
CA GLN A 26 -15.11 -12.65 2.06
C GLN A 26 -15.25 -12.57 0.54
N PRO A 27 -14.17 -12.26 -0.20
CA PRO A 27 -14.21 -12.44 -1.65
C PRO A 27 -14.48 -13.93 -1.90
N PRO A 28 -15.46 -14.30 -2.75
CA PRO A 28 -15.68 -15.68 -3.11
C PRO A 28 -14.36 -16.27 -3.62
N GLU A 29 -14.01 -17.50 -3.24
CA GLU A 29 -12.76 -18.20 -3.65
C GLU A 29 -12.55 -18.24 -5.19
N TYR A 30 -13.56 -17.86 -5.97
CA TYR A 30 -13.50 -17.63 -7.41
C TYR A 30 -12.64 -16.42 -7.81
N ASP A 31 -12.53 -15.43 -6.95
CA ASP A 31 -11.87 -14.16 -7.20
C ASP A 31 -10.35 -14.24 -7.10
N ASP A 32 -9.82 -15.10 -6.24
CA ASP A 32 -8.36 -15.23 -6.04
C ASP A 32 -7.64 -15.73 -7.31
N ARG A 33 -8.22 -16.70 -8.00
CA ARG A 33 -7.65 -17.22 -9.26
C ARG A 33 -7.73 -16.20 -10.39
N LEU A 34 -8.82 -15.43 -10.42
CA LEU A 34 -8.97 -14.35 -11.37
C LEU A 34 -7.93 -13.26 -11.10
N LEU A 35 -7.71 -12.94 -9.83
CA LEU A 35 -6.71 -11.99 -9.38
C LEU A 35 -5.30 -12.43 -9.79
N GLU A 36 -4.92 -13.67 -9.51
CA GLU A 36 -3.63 -14.23 -9.93
C GLU A 36 -3.44 -14.17 -11.44
N LYS A 37 -4.49 -14.48 -12.21
CA LYS A 37 -4.46 -14.38 -13.66
C LYS A 37 -4.22 -12.94 -14.11
N VAL A 38 -5.00 -11.98 -13.60
CA VAL A 38 -4.83 -10.56 -13.93
C VAL A 38 -3.44 -10.06 -13.52
N LEU A 39 -2.95 -10.45 -12.34
CA LEU A 39 -1.61 -10.09 -11.88
C LEU A 39 -0.51 -10.62 -12.81
N SER A 40 -0.65 -11.85 -13.31
CA SER A 40 0.28 -12.43 -14.29
C SER A 40 0.21 -11.76 -15.66
N GLU A 41 -0.95 -11.19 -16.03
CA GLU A 41 -1.13 -10.44 -17.29
C GLU A 41 -0.59 -9.01 -17.20
N VAL A 42 -0.77 -8.35 -16.06
CA VAL A 42 -0.39 -6.94 -15.83
C VAL A 42 1.10 -6.82 -15.46
N ALA A 43 1.63 -7.77 -14.68
CA ALA A 43 3.02 -7.76 -14.23
C ALA A 43 3.66 -9.15 -14.40
N PRO A 44 3.93 -9.58 -15.65
CA PRO A 44 4.44 -10.93 -15.95
C PRO A 44 5.83 -11.19 -15.35
N GLU A 45 6.67 -10.17 -15.22
CA GLU A 45 8.01 -10.26 -14.62
C GLU A 45 8.03 -9.85 -13.14
N GLY A 46 6.86 -9.62 -12.54
CA GLY A 46 6.71 -9.06 -11.22
C GLY A 46 6.69 -7.53 -11.20
N VAL A 47 6.39 -6.96 -10.04
CA VAL A 47 6.33 -5.51 -9.86
C VAL A 47 7.72 -4.91 -9.72
N LYS A 48 7.92 -3.75 -10.34
CA LYS A 48 9.16 -2.97 -10.18
C LYS A 48 9.36 -2.60 -8.72
N THR A 49 10.58 -2.80 -8.23
CA THR A 49 10.95 -2.55 -6.85
C THR A 49 11.49 -1.14 -6.69
N PHE A 50 10.92 -0.41 -5.74
CA PHE A 50 11.45 0.87 -5.32
C PHE A 50 12.51 0.67 -4.22
N PRO A 51 13.64 1.40 -4.26
CA PRO A 51 14.00 2.46 -5.20
C PRO A 51 14.81 1.99 -6.44
N ASP A 52 15.26 0.74 -6.46
CA ASP A 52 16.27 0.24 -7.43
C ASP A 52 15.85 0.40 -8.90
N ASP A 53 14.60 0.07 -9.25
CA ASP A 53 14.08 0.17 -10.63
C ASP A 53 13.75 1.60 -11.08
N PHE A 54 13.79 2.57 -10.16
CA PHE A 54 13.40 3.97 -10.41
C PHE A 54 14.56 4.95 -10.23
N LEU A 55 15.71 4.47 -9.76
CA LEU A 55 16.95 5.22 -9.64
C LEU A 55 17.86 4.98 -10.84
N GLU A 56 17.77 5.84 -11.84
CA GLU A 56 18.69 5.85 -12.97
C GLU A 56 19.77 6.93 -12.79
N GLY A 57 21.04 6.52 -12.82
CA GLY A 57 22.18 7.44 -12.96
C GLY A 57 22.67 8.12 -11.68
N CYS A 58 22.30 7.61 -10.49
CA CYS A 58 22.83 8.13 -9.23
C CYS A 58 24.10 7.39 -8.80
N GLY A 59 25.23 8.10 -8.70
CA GLY A 59 26.48 7.54 -8.19
C GLY A 59 26.41 7.27 -6.69
N GLN A 60 27.11 6.24 -6.20
CA GLN A 60 27.11 5.89 -4.77
C GLN A 60 27.57 7.05 -3.85
N ASP A 61 28.40 7.96 -4.35
CA ASP A 61 28.91 9.13 -3.62
C ASP A 61 27.84 10.23 -3.38
N GLU A 62 26.80 10.23 -4.22
CA GLU A 62 25.69 11.18 -4.16
C GLU A 62 24.54 10.68 -3.29
N MET A 63 24.68 9.51 -2.64
CA MET A 63 23.68 8.97 -1.73
C MET A 63 24.02 9.31 -0.28
N LEU A 64 22.99 9.57 0.52
CA LEU A 64 23.04 9.67 1.97
C LEU A 64 22.48 8.40 2.57
N GLU A 65 23.16 7.86 3.56
CA GLU A 65 22.65 6.75 4.35
C GLU A 65 21.87 7.28 5.55
N ILE A 66 20.62 6.83 5.70
CA ILE A 66 19.75 7.18 6.81
C ILE A 66 19.47 5.91 7.62
N SER A 67 19.80 5.94 8.91
CA SER A 67 19.46 4.87 9.83
C SER A 67 17.97 4.88 10.16
N LEU A 68 17.33 3.72 10.01
CA LEU A 68 15.91 3.52 10.24
C LEU A 68 15.68 2.59 11.44
N PRO A 69 14.53 2.71 12.12
CA PRO A 69 14.21 1.91 13.30
C PRO A 69 13.82 0.45 12.99
N GLY A 70 13.83 0.02 11.72
CA GLY A 70 13.38 -1.31 11.28
C GLY A 70 11.88 -1.58 11.48
N THR A 71 11.11 -0.57 11.93
CA THR A 71 9.66 -0.64 12.17
C THR A 71 8.90 0.05 11.05
N PRO A 72 7.61 -0.31 10.80
CA PRO A 72 6.77 0.38 9.82
C PRO A 72 6.81 1.90 9.99
N LEU A 73 7.12 2.59 8.89
CA LEU A 73 7.19 4.04 8.81
C LEU A 73 5.94 4.58 8.14
N GLU A 74 5.43 5.67 8.68
CA GLU A 74 4.25 6.37 8.21
C GLU A 74 4.56 7.87 8.10
N MET A 75 3.96 8.51 7.11
CA MET A 75 3.98 9.97 7.00
C MET A 75 3.03 10.56 8.04
N ASP A 76 3.45 11.61 8.73
CA ASP A 76 2.59 12.34 9.66
C ASP A 76 1.34 12.89 8.93
N SER A 77 0.19 12.85 9.60
CA SER A 77 -1.07 13.38 9.07
C SER A 77 -1.04 14.90 8.97
N ASN A 78 -0.26 15.55 9.84
CA ASN A 78 -0.19 17.02 9.91
C ASN A 78 0.93 17.61 9.04
N SER A 79 1.87 16.79 8.56
CA SER A 79 3.02 17.25 7.80
C SER A 79 3.40 16.29 6.69
N GLN A 80 3.58 16.81 5.48
CA GLN A 80 4.02 16.02 4.33
C GLN A 80 5.54 15.77 4.30
N THR A 81 6.30 16.34 5.24
CA THR A 81 7.75 16.19 5.31
C THR A 81 8.22 15.35 6.49
N THR A 82 7.32 15.06 7.45
CA THR A 82 7.67 14.31 8.66
C THR A 82 7.34 12.83 8.49
N VAL A 83 8.35 11.98 8.66
CA VAL A 83 8.21 10.52 8.69
C VAL A 83 8.35 10.04 10.13
N THR A 84 7.41 9.23 10.59
CA THR A 84 7.36 8.71 11.95
C THR A 84 7.19 7.19 11.98
N SER A 85 7.62 6.54 13.05
CA SER A 85 7.22 5.16 13.32
C SER A 85 5.86 5.13 14.03
N GLN A 86 5.14 4.01 13.92
CA GLN A 86 3.83 3.82 14.57
C GLN A 86 3.84 4.10 16.08
N LYS A 87 4.93 3.76 16.77
CA LYS A 87 5.12 4.03 18.21
C LYS A 87 5.75 5.39 18.51
N ARG A 88 5.94 6.25 17.49
CA ARG A 88 6.58 7.57 17.55
C ARG A 88 7.97 7.61 18.19
N HIS A 89 8.66 6.47 18.28
CA HIS A 89 10.05 6.39 18.77
C HIS A 89 11.08 6.86 17.75
N PHE A 90 10.65 7.08 16.51
CA PHE A 90 11.46 7.59 15.42
C PHE A 90 10.70 8.71 14.74
N ARG A 91 11.40 9.82 14.50
CA ARG A 91 10.92 10.97 13.74
C ARG A 91 12.06 11.44 12.86
N TYR A 92 11.81 11.46 11.56
CA TYR A 92 12.69 12.05 10.56
C TYR A 92 11.97 13.22 9.91
N GLU A 93 12.63 14.38 9.89
CA GLU A 93 12.12 15.57 9.24
C GLU A 93 12.88 15.76 7.92
N ALA A 94 12.20 15.45 6.82
CA ALA A 94 12.76 15.62 5.48
C ALA A 94 12.77 17.09 5.08
N LYS A 95 13.73 17.47 4.22
CA LYS A 95 13.78 18.83 3.69
C LYS A 95 12.64 19.12 2.72
N TYR A 96 12.18 18.07 2.02
CA TYR A 96 11.15 18.16 0.99
C TYR A 96 10.14 17.01 1.12
N PRO A 97 8.88 17.20 0.68
CA PRO A 97 7.88 16.13 0.68
C PRO A 97 8.30 14.91 -0.16
N SER A 98 9.01 15.15 -1.27
CA SER A 98 9.54 14.09 -2.15
C SER A 98 10.52 13.18 -1.41
N GLU A 99 11.37 13.75 -0.56
CA GLU A 99 12.32 13.00 0.25
C GLU A 99 11.59 12.14 1.29
N ALA A 100 10.58 12.69 1.97
CA ALA A 100 9.75 11.92 2.91
C ALA A 100 9.05 10.73 2.23
N LYS A 101 8.46 10.97 1.05
CA LYS A 101 7.82 9.91 0.24
C LYS A 101 8.84 8.85 -0.18
N TYR A 102 10.01 9.27 -0.66
CA TYR A 102 11.08 8.36 -1.06
C TYR A 102 11.45 7.42 0.09
N ILE A 103 11.65 7.95 1.31
CA ILE A 103 11.99 7.15 2.49
C ILE A 103 10.92 6.10 2.78
N ILE A 104 9.64 6.46 2.70
CA ILE A 104 8.51 5.56 2.94
C ILE A 104 8.41 4.47 1.86
N TYR A 105 8.62 4.83 0.60
CA TYR A 105 8.56 3.89 -0.51
C TYR A 105 9.76 2.94 -0.53
N ALA A 106 10.96 3.42 -0.17
CA ALA A 106 12.18 2.63 -0.13
C ALA A 106 12.31 1.74 1.12
N HIS A 107 11.64 2.11 2.21
CA HIS A 107 11.74 1.38 3.48
C HIS A 107 11.11 -0.02 3.40
N LYS A 108 11.87 -1.08 3.71
CA LYS A 108 11.33 -2.43 3.94
C LYS A 108 11.30 -2.74 5.44
N ILE A 109 10.27 -3.47 5.91
CA ILE A 109 10.17 -3.85 7.32
C ILE A 109 11.39 -4.70 7.69
N GLY A 110 12.05 -4.38 8.82
CA GLY A 110 13.30 -5.00 9.23
C GLY A 110 14.57 -4.35 8.65
N GLN A 111 14.44 -3.35 7.78
CA GLN A 111 15.58 -2.61 7.23
C GLN A 111 16.05 -1.53 8.22
N THR A 112 17.33 -1.58 8.57
CA THR A 112 17.94 -0.65 9.55
C THR A 112 18.66 0.54 8.91
N ALA A 113 18.85 0.53 7.59
CA ALA A 113 19.46 1.62 6.84
C ALA A 113 18.92 1.70 5.42
N ILE A 114 18.70 2.92 4.92
CA ILE A 114 18.33 3.18 3.53
C ILE A 114 19.28 4.20 2.89
N ARG A 115 19.41 4.12 1.58
CA ARG A 115 20.17 5.09 0.78
C ARG A 115 19.22 6.03 0.05
N VAL A 116 19.44 7.32 0.23
CA VAL A 116 18.61 8.40 -0.31
C VAL A 116 19.50 9.33 -1.13
N PRO A 117 19.23 9.55 -2.43
CA PRO A 117 19.97 10.53 -3.22
C PRO A 117 19.96 11.93 -2.59
N LYS A 118 21.09 12.62 -2.61
CA LYS A 118 21.21 14.03 -2.19
C LYS A 118 20.51 14.97 -3.16
N ASP A 119 20.47 14.60 -4.45
CA ASP A 119 19.83 15.42 -5.47
C ASP A 119 18.30 15.29 -5.42
N ASN A 120 17.66 16.41 -5.11
CA ASN A 120 16.21 16.54 -5.06
C ASN A 120 15.55 16.25 -6.42
N ARG A 121 16.23 16.53 -7.55
CA ARG A 121 15.67 16.24 -8.88
C ARG A 121 15.54 14.74 -9.13
N ILE A 122 16.54 13.97 -8.71
CA ILE A 122 16.55 12.51 -8.83
C ILE A 122 15.47 11.92 -7.91
N LEU A 123 15.40 12.40 -6.65
CA LEU A 123 14.35 12.00 -5.71
C LEU A 123 12.94 12.25 -6.27
N PHE A 124 12.69 13.47 -6.74
CA PHE A 124 11.39 13.83 -7.30
C PHE A 124 11.05 12.98 -8.52
N LYS A 125 11.99 12.80 -9.46
CA LYS A 125 11.77 11.97 -10.64
C LYS A 125 11.46 10.52 -10.26
N ALA A 126 12.22 9.94 -9.33
CA ALA A 126 12.02 8.56 -8.88
C ALA A 126 10.64 8.38 -8.23
N VAL A 127 10.26 9.28 -7.32
CA VAL A 127 8.96 9.26 -6.63
C VAL A 127 7.82 9.42 -7.62
N VAL A 128 7.88 10.40 -8.52
CA VAL A 128 6.83 10.63 -9.52
C VAL A 128 6.70 9.46 -10.50
N SER A 129 7.82 8.91 -10.97
CA SER A 129 7.80 7.74 -11.86
C SER A 129 7.21 6.52 -11.16
N TYR A 130 7.50 6.33 -9.87
CA TYR A 130 6.92 5.24 -9.08
C TYR A 130 5.42 5.42 -8.83
N GLU A 131 4.98 6.63 -8.48
CA GLU A 131 3.55 6.93 -8.30
C GLU A 131 2.77 6.69 -9.60
N LYS A 132 3.29 7.17 -10.74
CA LYS A 132 2.71 6.90 -12.06
C LYS A 132 2.65 5.41 -12.38
N TYR A 133 3.73 4.68 -12.09
CA TYR A 133 3.77 3.23 -12.30
C TYR A 133 2.70 2.52 -11.47
N CYS A 134 2.52 2.90 -10.20
CA CYS A 134 1.49 2.32 -9.34
C CYS A 134 0.08 2.62 -9.88
N GLU A 135 -0.17 3.85 -10.34
CA GLU A 135 -1.43 4.25 -10.95
C GLU A 135 -1.70 3.47 -12.24
N ASP A 136 -0.70 3.31 -13.10
CA ASP A 136 -0.82 2.54 -14.35
C ASP A 136 -1.13 1.06 -14.06
N ILE A 137 -0.42 0.43 -13.12
CA ILE A 137 -0.68 -0.97 -12.73
C ILE A 137 -2.09 -1.11 -12.15
N ARG A 138 -2.49 -0.19 -11.26
CA ARG A 138 -3.86 -0.16 -10.72
C ARG A 138 -4.89 -0.06 -11.83
N HIS A 139 -4.68 0.86 -12.78
CA HIS A 139 -5.60 1.07 -13.89
C HIS A 139 -5.71 -0.16 -14.79
N GLN A 140 -4.58 -0.79 -15.11
CA GLN A 140 -4.56 -2.04 -15.88
C GLN A 140 -5.26 -3.18 -15.15
N CYS A 141 -5.00 -3.36 -13.85
CA CYS A 141 -5.71 -4.34 -13.03
C CYS A 141 -7.22 -4.09 -13.06
N PHE A 142 -7.65 -2.85 -12.85
CA PHE A 142 -9.07 -2.48 -12.87
C PHE A 142 -9.72 -2.77 -14.23
N LEU A 143 -9.10 -2.36 -15.33
CA LEU A 143 -9.64 -2.60 -16.67
C LEU A 143 -9.78 -4.10 -16.96
N ARG A 144 -8.77 -4.91 -16.61
CA ARG A 144 -8.83 -6.36 -16.80
C ARG A 144 -9.88 -7.01 -15.92
N LEU A 145 -9.97 -6.62 -14.66
CA LEU A 145 -11.00 -7.12 -13.75
C LEU A 145 -12.40 -6.74 -14.24
N LEU A 146 -12.56 -5.54 -14.80
CA LEU A 146 -13.81 -5.10 -15.40
C LEU A 146 -14.17 -5.90 -16.66
N GLU A 147 -13.19 -6.20 -17.52
CA GLU A 147 -13.40 -7.07 -18.69
C GLU A 147 -13.86 -8.48 -18.28
N TYR A 148 -13.36 -9.02 -17.17
CA TYR A 148 -13.70 -10.36 -16.69
C TYR A 148 -14.99 -10.43 -15.89
N THR A 149 -15.25 -9.45 -15.02
CA THR A 149 -16.40 -9.46 -14.11
C THR A 149 -17.62 -8.74 -14.68
N ASN A 150 -17.41 -7.76 -15.59
CA ASN A 150 -18.41 -6.79 -16.05
C ASN A 150 -19.15 -6.06 -14.92
N ASP A 151 -18.54 -6.00 -13.74
CA ASP A 151 -19.10 -5.36 -12.55
C ASP A 151 -18.08 -4.35 -12.02
N GLU A 152 -18.47 -3.07 -12.00
CA GLU A 152 -17.61 -1.97 -11.59
C GLU A 152 -17.27 -2.02 -10.09
N GLU A 153 -18.24 -2.38 -9.24
CA GLU A 153 -18.06 -2.43 -7.79
C GLU A 153 -17.13 -3.59 -7.40
N LEU A 154 -17.35 -4.76 -8.00
CA LEU A 154 -16.50 -5.93 -7.78
C LEU A 154 -15.08 -5.69 -8.31
N SER A 155 -14.94 -5.08 -9.50
CA SER A 155 -13.64 -4.74 -10.08
C SER A 155 -12.84 -3.79 -9.20
N GLU A 156 -13.49 -2.80 -8.59
CA GLU A 156 -12.81 -1.90 -7.68
C GLU A 156 -12.39 -2.59 -6.37
N LEU A 157 -13.23 -3.49 -5.83
CA LEU A 157 -12.88 -4.29 -4.65
C LEU A 157 -11.66 -5.17 -4.93
N LEU A 158 -11.67 -5.90 -6.04
CA LEU A 158 -10.57 -6.76 -6.47
C LEU A 158 -9.30 -5.97 -6.80
N THR A 159 -9.43 -4.77 -7.36
CA THR A 159 -8.27 -3.90 -7.59
C THR A 159 -7.59 -3.52 -6.27
N LYS A 160 -8.37 -3.19 -5.22
CA LYS A 160 -7.82 -2.90 -3.88
C LYS A 160 -7.14 -4.12 -3.27
N GLU A 161 -7.61 -5.32 -3.56
CA GLU A 161 -6.97 -6.56 -3.12
C GLU A 161 -5.67 -6.85 -3.88
N ALA A 162 -5.66 -6.63 -5.20
CA ALA A 162 -4.46 -6.71 -6.03
C ALA A 162 -3.38 -5.73 -5.56
N GLU A 163 -3.75 -4.49 -5.23
CA GLU A 163 -2.81 -3.51 -4.66
C GLU A 163 -2.15 -4.00 -3.36
N LYS A 164 -2.94 -4.63 -2.48
CA LYS A 164 -2.42 -5.20 -1.23
C LYS A 164 -1.48 -6.36 -1.49
N LYS A 165 -1.83 -7.28 -2.41
CA LYS A 165 -0.97 -8.43 -2.76
C LYS A 165 0.33 -8.01 -3.44
N LEU A 166 0.29 -6.94 -4.23
CA LEU A 166 1.47 -6.37 -4.90
C LEU A 166 2.33 -5.49 -3.98
N TYR A 167 1.94 -5.28 -2.72
CA TYR A 167 2.60 -4.39 -1.76
C TYR A 167 2.82 -2.97 -2.31
N LEU A 168 1.94 -2.49 -3.19
CA LEU A 168 2.03 -1.15 -3.76
C LEU A 168 1.77 -0.12 -2.66
N ARG A 169 2.82 0.64 -2.31
CA ARG A 169 2.78 1.66 -1.25
C ARG A 169 2.31 3.04 -1.70
N ALA A 170 1.73 3.16 -2.89
CA ALA A 170 1.16 4.43 -3.35
C ALA A 170 0.08 4.87 -2.35
N LYS A 171 0.29 6.03 -1.72
CA LYS A 171 -0.69 6.58 -0.79
C LYS A 171 -2.00 6.79 -1.55
N SER A 172 -3.05 6.08 -1.14
CA SER A 172 -4.43 6.44 -1.45
C SER A 172 -4.67 7.83 -0.89
N ASN A 173 -4.56 8.85 -1.74
CA ASN A 173 -4.92 10.22 -1.41
C ASN A 173 -6.44 10.24 -1.18
N LYS A 174 -6.89 10.01 0.06
CA LYS A 174 -8.25 10.34 0.45
C LYS A 174 -8.35 11.86 0.43
N ARG A 175 -9.03 12.37 -0.59
CA ARG A 175 -9.59 13.72 -0.65
C ARG A 175 -10.63 13.91 0.46
#